data_AF-A0A519L388-F1
#
_entry.id   AF-A0A519L388-F1
#
_cell.length_a   1.000
_cell.length_b   1.000
_cell.length_c   1.000
_cell.angle_alpha   90.00
_cell.angle_beta   90.00
_cell.angle_gamma   90.00
#
_symmetry.space_group_name_H-M   'P 1'
#
loop_
_entity.id
_entity.type
_entity.pdbx_description
1 polymer ?
#
loop_
_entity_poly.entity_id
_entity_poly.type
_entity_poly.pdbx_seq_one_letter_code
_entity_poly.pdbx_strand_id
1 'polypeptide(L)' 'MTPYAVLIPVERRTRDHRTIRWWECELTDDHGSVRDPLHPFFSLDEARSWAASRGYEVRQG' A
#
# COMPACT_ATOMS: atom_id res chain seq x y z
N MET A 1 5.91 17.99 7.33
CA MET A 1 4.97 16.99 7.89
C MET A 1 5.74 15.69 8.07
N THR A 2 5.42 14.82 9.04
CA THR A 2 6.06 13.49 9.09
C THR A 2 5.51 12.65 7.93
N PRO A 3 6.34 12.18 6.98
CA PRO A 3 5.86 11.35 5.88
C PRO A 3 5.32 10.02 6.41
N TYR A 4 4.13 9.64 5.95
CA TYR A 4 3.49 8.40 6.37
C TYR A 4 2.92 7.62 5.18
N ALA A 5 2.86 6.31 5.33
CA ALA A 5 2.26 5.41 4.37
C ALA A 5 0.99 4.80 4.95
N VAL A 6 -0.09 4.79 4.16
CA VAL A 6 -1.33 4.08 4.48
C VAL A 6 -1.39 2.81 3.65
N LEU A 7 -1.60 1.68 4.32
CA LEU A 7 -1.74 0.38 3.65
C LEU A 7 -3.21 0.17 3.31
N ILE A 8 -3.49 0.03 2.02
CA ILE A 8 -4.85 -0.12 1.50
C ILE A 8 -5.05 -1.58 1.08
N PRO A 9 -6.00 -2.32 1.70
CA PRO A 9 -6.34 -3.65 1.23
C PRO A 9 -7.13 -3.53 -0.07
N VAL A 10 -6.71 -4.26 -1.10
CA VAL A 10 -7.38 -4.31 -2.40
C VAL A 10 -7.84 -5.74 -2.66
N GLU A 11 -9.12 -5.87 -3.01
CA GLU A 11 -9.72 -7.12 -3.44
C GLU A 11 -10.31 -6.93 -4.83
N ARG A 12 -9.97 -7.83 -5.76
CA ARG A 12 -10.56 -7.82 -7.10
C ARG A 12 -10.99 -9.22 -7.48
N ARG A 13 -12.22 -9.29 -8.02
CA ARG A 13 -12.75 -10.50 -8.64
C ARG A 13 -12.32 -10.55 -10.10
N THR A 14 -11.69 -11.64 -10.50
CA THR A 14 -11.31 -11.91 -11.88
C THR A 14 -12.49 -12.48 -12.67
N ARG A 15 -12.34 -12.52 -13.99
CA ARG A 15 -13.37 -13.03 -14.92
C ARG A 15 -13.68 -14.51 -14.71
N ASP A 16 -12.71 -15.30 -14.26
CA ASP A 16 -12.88 -16.72 -13.89
C ASP A 16 -13.40 -16.92 -12.45
N HIS A 17 -14.03 -15.89 -11.87
CA HIS A 17 -14.60 -15.88 -10.52
C HIS A 17 -13.62 -16.12 -9.39
N ARG A 18 -12.30 -16.04 -9.63
CA ARG A 18 -11.30 -16.06 -8.55
C ARG A 18 -11.26 -14.69 -7.88
N THR A 19 -10.92 -14.69 -6.60
CA THR A 19 -10.67 -13.47 -5.83
C THR A 19 -9.18 -13.32 -5.65
N ILE A 20 -8.63 -12.20 -6.10
CA ILE A 20 -7.24 -11.84 -5.84
C ILE A 20 -7.24 -10.74 -4.79
N ARG A 21 -6.36 -10.88 -3.81
CA ARG A 21 -6.15 -9.92 -2.73
C ARG A 21 -4.70 -9.48 -2.72
N TRP A 22 -4.50 -8.18 -2.53
CA TRP A 22 -3.18 -7.59 -2.36
C TRP A 22 -3.30 -6.32 -1.52
N TRP A 23 -2.17 -5.75 -1.17
CA TRP A 23 -2.04 -4.48 -0.48
C TRP A 23 -1.39 -3.47 -1.42
N GLU A 24 -1.85 -2.23 -1.35
CA GLU A 24 -1.21 -1.09 -1.97
C GLU A 24 -0.77 -0.10 -0.90
N CYS A 25 0.24 0.72 -1.22
CA CYS A 25 0.69 1.79 -0.34
C CYS A 25 0.28 3.15 -0.91
N GLU A 26 -0.37 3.96 -0.09
CA GLU A 26 -0.54 5.39 -0.33
C GLU A 26 0.49 6.14 0.49
N LEU A 27 1.41 6.82 -0.20
CA LEU A 27 2.48 7.60 0.39
C LEU A 27 2.02 9.04 0.53
N THR A 28 2.05 9.58 1.74
CA THR A 28 1.66 10.95 2.02
C THR A 28 2.82 11.73 2.63
N ASP A 29 3.20 12.83 1.98
CA ASP A 29 4.25 13.74 2.42
C ASP A 29 3.87 15.21 2.18
N ASP A 30 4.84 16.12 2.29
CA ASP A 30 4.63 17.57 2.13
C ASP A 30 4.19 17.99 0.71
N HIS A 31 4.32 17.10 -0.27
CA HIS A 31 3.88 17.31 -1.65
C HIS A 31 2.47 16.76 -1.93
N GLY A 32 1.86 16.06 -0.97
CA GLY A 32 0.53 15.48 -1.07
C GLY A 32 0.54 13.96 -0.92
N SER A 33 -0.54 13.33 -1.38
CA SER A 33 -0.73 11.88 -1.30
C SER A 33 -0.63 11.25 -2.69
N VAL A 34 0.26 10.26 -2.83
CA VAL A 34 0.46 9.49 -4.05
C VAL A 34 0.26 8.01 -3.75
N ARG A 35 -0.68 7.41 -4.48
CA ARG A 35 -0.89 5.96 -4.48
C ARG A 35 -0.04 5.33 -5.58
N ASP A 36 0.70 4.27 -5.25
CA ASP A 36 1.50 3.50 -6.21
C ASP A 36 0.78 2.19 -6.57
N PRO A 37 -0.03 2.16 -7.64
CA PRO A 37 -0.74 0.95 -8.06
C PRO A 37 0.18 -0.05 -8.78
N LEU A 38 1.44 0.30 -9.09
CA LEU A 38 2.37 -0.57 -9.81
C LEU A 38 3.12 -1.54 -8.89
N HIS A 39 2.97 -1.38 -7.57
CA HIS A 39 3.64 -2.21 -6.58
C HIS A 39 2.65 -2.92 -5.66
N PRO A 40 1.93 -3.95 -6.16
CA PRO A 40 1.04 -4.75 -5.32
C PRO A 40 1.85 -5.66 -4.40
N PHE A 41 1.53 -5.64 -3.11
CA PHE A 41 2.15 -6.50 -2.09
C PHE A 41 1.20 -7.64 -1.73
N PHE A 42 1.70 -8.87 -1.62
CA PHE A 42 0.86 -10.02 -1.30
C PHE A 42 0.76 -10.30 0.21
N SER A 43 1.48 -9.53 1.03
CA SER A 43 1.36 -9.54 2.49
C SER A 43 1.44 -8.15 3.09
N LEU A 44 0.85 -7.99 4.28
CA LEU A 44 0.91 -6.74 5.05
C LEU A 44 2.36 -6.41 5.45
N ASP A 45 3.14 -7.42 5.84
CA ASP A 45 4.54 -7.26 6.26
C ASP A 45 5.45 -6.80 5.11
N GLU A 46 5.21 -7.28 3.90
CA GLU A 46 5.93 -6.85 2.70
C GLU A 46 5.66 -5.37 2.39
N ALA A 47 4.38 -4.97 2.40
CA ALA A 47 3.97 -3.58 2.20
C ALA A 47 4.55 -2.66 3.29
N ARG A 48 4.50 -3.11 4.55
CA ARG A 48 5.07 -2.39 5.70
C ARG A 48 6.58 -2.23 5.57
N SER A 49 7.29 -3.31 5.26
CA SER A 49 8.75 -3.31 5.12
C SER A 49 9.20 -2.40 4.00
N TRP A 50 8.48 -2.42 2.87
CA TRP A 50 8.74 -1.53 1.75
C TRP A 50 8.54 -0.06 2.11
N ALA A 51 7.43 0.29 2.76
CA ALA A 51 7.15 1.67 3.16
C ALA A 51 8.19 2.17 4.19
N ALA A 52 8.52 1.34 5.18
CA ALA A 52 9.54 1.64 6.17
C ALA A 52 10.94 1.81 5.55
N SER A 53 11.30 1.00 4.54
CA SER A 53 12.59 1.12 3.84
C SER A 53 12.75 2.45 3.09
N ARG A 54 11.63 3.13 2.78
CA ARG A 54 11.59 4.44 2.12
C ARG A 54 11.51 5.61 3.11
N GLY A 55 11.48 5.33 4.42
CA GLY A 55 11.40 6.34 5.46
C GLY A 55 9.99 6.84 5.78
N TYR A 56 8.94 6.13 5.32
CA TYR A 56 7.56 6.47 5.66
C TYR A 56 7.11 5.73 6.92
N GLU A 57 6.47 6.44 7.84
CA GLU A 57 5.82 5.84 9.00
C GLU A 57 4.54 5.12 8.55
N VAL A 58 4.42 3.82 8.85
CA VAL A 58 3.25 3.04 8.41
C VAL A 58 2.09 3.24 9.38
N ARG A 59 0.98 3.77 8.86
CA ARG A 59 -0.28 3.95 9.59
C ARG A 59 -1.30 2.95 9.06
N GLN A 60 -2.03 2.29 9.96
CA GLN A 60 -3.19 1.49 9.57
C GLN A 60 -4.32 2.46 9.22
N GLY A 61 -4.79 2.37 7.97
CA GLY A 61 -5.99 3.06 7.50
C GLY A 61 -7.28 2.37 7.92
#